data_AF-A0A382HMA7-F1
#
_entry.id   AF-A0A382HMA7-F1
#
_cell.length_a   1.000
_cell.length_b   1.000
_cell.length_c   1.000
_cell.angle_alpha   90.00
_cell.angle_beta   90.00
_cell.angle_gamma   90.00
#
_symmetry.space_group_name_H-M   'P 1'
#
loop_
_entity.id
_entity.type
_entity.pdbx_description
1 polymer ?
#
loop_
_entity_poly.entity_id
_entity_poly.type
_entity_poly.pdbx_seq_one_letter_code
_entity_poly.pdbx_strand_id
1 'polypeptide(L)' 'MKNDCLNYEKLVEDALRTVVREALQKIASFGLPAGHHLYISFKTQAEGVQMAEILRKQFPDEMTIILQHQYWNLKVE' A
#
# COMPACT_ATOMS: atom_id res chain seq x y z
N MET A 1 20.47 24.74 12.59
CA MET A 1 20.50 24.19 11.23
C MET A 1 21.45 23.00 11.24
N LYS A 2 20.92 21.77 11.29
CA LYS A 2 21.72 20.54 11.15
C LYS A 2 21.45 19.99 9.75
N ASN A 3 22.49 19.98 8.93
CA ASN A 3 22.52 19.30 7.64
C ASN A 3 22.60 17.79 7.92
N ASP A 4 21.48 17.07 7.86
CA ASP A 4 21.52 15.61 7.76
C ASP A 4 21.79 15.22 6.30
N CYS A 5 23.07 15.18 5.95
CA CYS A 5 23.62 15.02 4.60
C CYS A 5 23.23 13.74 3.84
N LEU A 6 22.32 12.89 4.34
CA LEU A 6 21.88 11.69 3.62
C LEU A 6 20.38 11.40 3.75
N ASN A 7 19.61 12.25 4.46
CA ASN A 7 18.16 12.12 4.67
C ASN A 7 17.68 10.66 4.79
N TYR A 8 18.32 9.91 5.69
CA TYR A 8 18.14 8.45 5.83
C TYR A 8 16.68 8.05 6.03
N GLU A 9 15.88 8.89 6.69
CA GLU A 9 14.44 8.67 6.87
C GLU A 9 13.73 8.54 5.51
N LYS A 10 14.03 9.44 4.58
CA LYS A 10 13.47 9.39 3.22
C LYS A 10 13.95 8.16 2.47
N LEU A 11 15.24 7.79 2.58
CA LEU A 11 15.78 6.59 1.94
C LEU A 11 15.11 5.30 2.46
N VAL A 12 14.88 5.21 3.76
CA VAL A 12 14.18 4.09 4.38
C VAL A 12 12.72 4.07 3.92
N GLU A 13 12.05 5.22 3.88
CA GLU A 13 10.67 5.33 3.39
C GLU A 13 10.55 4.86 1.94
N ASP A 14 11.46 5.30 1.07
CA ASP A 14 11.49 4.90 -0.35
C ASP A 14 11.77 3.40 -0.51
N ALA A 15 12.68 2.84 0.30
CA ALA A 15 12.96 1.41 0.32
C ALA A 15 11.73 0.60 0.78
N LEU A 16 11.04 1.05 1.84
CA LEU A 16 9.83 0.39 2.33
C LEU A 16 8.71 0.40 1.28
N ARG A 17 8.53 1.50 0.55
CA ARG A 17 7.59 1.56 -0.58
C ARG A 17 7.90 0.52 -1.66
N THR A 18 9.18 0.32 -1.94
CA THR A 18 9.64 -0.69 -2.90
C THR A 18 9.32 -2.11 -2.43
N VAL A 19 9.55 -2.40 -1.14
CA VAL A 19 9.22 -3.70 -0.53
C VAL A 19 7.73 -4.01 -0.65
N VAL A 20 6.85 -3.02 -0.43
CA VAL A 20 5.40 -3.21 -0.58
C VAL A 20 5.04 -3.54 -2.03
N ARG A 21 5.63 -2.84 -3.01
CA ARG A 21 5.41 -3.10 -4.43
C ARG A 21 5.83 -4.52 -4.83
N GLU A 22 7.02 -4.95 -4.42
CA GLU A 22 7.50 -6.30 -4.70
C GLU A 22 6.64 -7.39 -4.06
N ALA A 23 6.17 -7.16 -2.82
CA ALA A 23 5.27 -8.09 -2.14
C ALA A 23 3.95 -8.23 -2.92
N LEU A 24 3.36 -7.12 -3.35
CA LEU A 24 2.15 -7.13 -4.16
C LEU A 24 2.35 -7.82 -5.52
N GLN A 25 3.48 -7.59 -6.20
CA GLN A 25 3.81 -8.26 -7.46
C GLN A 25 3.90 -9.79 -7.31
N LYS A 26 4.54 -10.25 -6.23
CA LYS A 26 4.61 -11.69 -5.91
C LYS A 26 3.23 -12.27 -5.65
N ILE A 27 2.38 -11.56 -4.91
CA ILE A 27 1.00 -12.00 -4.64
C ILE A 27 0.16 -12.05 -5.92
N ALA A 28 0.29 -11.04 -6.79
CA ALA A 28 -0.44 -11.02 -8.06
C ALA A 28 -0.02 -12.18 -8.99
N SER A 29 1.25 -12.59 -8.94
CA SER A 29 1.81 -13.63 -9.81
C SER A 29 1.61 -15.05 -9.27
N PHE A 30 1.83 -15.26 -7.97
CA PHE A 30 1.87 -16.58 -7.34
C PHE A 30 0.70 -16.85 -6.38
N GLY A 31 -0.12 -15.83 -6.10
CA GLY A 31 -1.12 -15.86 -5.04
C GLY A 31 -0.52 -15.58 -3.65
N LEU A 32 -1.40 -15.45 -2.66
CA LEU A 32 -1.00 -15.31 -1.25
C LEU A 32 -0.62 -16.69 -0.68
N PRO A 33 0.58 -16.86 -0.10
CA PRO A 33 0.93 -18.09 0.59
C PRO A 33 -0.03 -18.34 1.76
N ALA A 34 -0.28 -19.61 2.08
CA ALA A 34 -1.22 -19.97 3.14
C ALA A 34 -0.85 -19.32 4.48
N GLY A 35 -1.80 -18.65 5.12
CA GLY A 35 -1.62 -17.95 6.40
C GLY A 35 -1.10 -16.51 6.30
N HIS A 36 -0.74 -16.03 5.10
CA HIS A 36 -0.33 -14.64 4.91
C HIS A 36 -1.53 -13.74 4.64
N HIS A 37 -1.49 -12.54 5.20
CA HIS A 37 -2.44 -11.46 4.94
C HIS A 37 -1.68 -10.13 4.98
N LEU A 38 -2.07 -9.18 4.13
CA LEU A 38 -1.46 -7.86 4.11
C LEU A 38 -2.47 -6.82 4.58
N TYR A 39 -2.05 -6.01 5.54
CA TYR A 39 -2.73 -4.77 5.91
C TYR A 39 -2.09 -3.63 5.11
N ILE A 40 -2.88 -2.96 4.29
CA ILE A 40 -2.43 -1.82 3.49
C ILE A 40 -3.26 -0.63 3.90
N SER A 41 -2.63 0.32 4.59
CA SER A 41 -3.22 1.62 4.91
C SER A 41 -2.78 2.64 3.86
N PHE A 42 -3.73 3.42 3.36
CA PHE A 42 -3.46 4.50 2.43
C PHE A 42 -4.35 5.71 2.71
N LYS A 43 -3.84 6.90 2.37
CA LYS A 43 -4.61 8.13 2.45
C LYS A 43 -5.64 8.15 1.33
N THR A 44 -6.93 8.27 1.67
CA THR A 44 -8.01 8.20 0.68
C THR A 44 -8.05 9.43 -0.23
N GLN A 45 -7.46 10.55 0.21
CA GLN A 45 -7.34 11.80 -0.56
C GLN A 45 -6.00 11.96 -1.28
N ALA A 46 -5.10 10.97 -1.22
CA ALA A 46 -3.84 11.06 -1.95
C ALA A 46 -4.08 11.07 -3.47
N GLU A 47 -3.19 11.75 -4.20
CA GLU A 47 -3.22 11.79 -5.65
C GLU A 47 -3.13 10.38 -6.24
N GLY A 48 -3.95 10.10 -7.27
CA GLY A 48 -4.01 8.80 -7.93
C GLY A 48 -4.94 7.76 -7.27
N VAL A 49 -5.43 8.00 -6.05
CA VAL A 49 -6.36 7.07 -5.39
C VAL A 49 -7.75 7.17 -6.01
N GLN A 50 -8.18 6.09 -6.66
CA GLN A 50 -9.53 5.94 -7.21
C GLN A 50 -10.32 4.91 -6.38
N MET A 51 -11.46 5.35 -5.82
CA MET A 51 -12.33 4.52 -4.99
C MET A 51 -13.77 5.04 -5.06
N ALA A 52 -14.75 4.21 -4.67
CA ALA A 52 -16.16 4.61 -4.65
C ALA A 52 -16.41 5.79 -3.70
N GLU A 53 -17.26 6.75 -4.10
CA GLU A 53 -17.60 7.92 -3.27
C GLU A 53 -18.16 7.54 -1.90
N ILE A 54 -18.96 6.47 -1.85
CA ILE A 54 -19.54 5.97 -0.60
C ILE A 54 -18.43 5.58 0.39
N LEU A 55 -17.38 4.92 -0.09
CA LEU A 55 -16.23 4.56 0.74
C LEU A 55 -15.42 5.79 1.13
N ARG A 56 -15.25 6.76 0.22
CA ARG A 56 -14.54 8.01 0.53
C ARG A 56 -15.26 8.85 1.58
N LYS A 57 -16.60 8.83 1.59
CA LYS A 57 -17.42 9.48 2.63
C LYS A 57 -17.32 8.76 3.98
N GLN A 58 -17.20 7.42 3.98
CA GLN A 58 -17.02 6.63 5.20
C GLN A 58 -15.60 6.74 5.78
N PHE A 59 -14.59 6.84 4.91
CA PHE A 59 -13.18 6.91 5.27
C PHE A 59 -12.55 8.18 4.64
N PRO A 60 -12.74 9.36 5.27
CA PRO A 60 -12.37 10.64 4.67
C PRO A 60 -10.86 10.90 4.59
N ASP A 61 -10.07 10.31 5.50
CA ASP A 61 -8.63 10.59 5.62
C ASP A 61 -7.75 9.38 5.25
N GLU A 62 -7.99 8.24 5.91
CA GLU A 62 -7.22 7.02 5.75
C GLU A 62 -8.15 5.80 5.70
N MET A 63 -7.78 4.82 4.87
CA MET A 63 -8.47 3.55 4.79
C MET A 63 -7.46 2.41 4.83
N THR A 64 -7.78 1.39 5.62
CA THR A 64 -6.99 0.15 5.70
C THR A 64 -7.74 -0.98 5.01
N ILE A 65 -7.11 -1.63 4.04
CA ILE A 65 -7.62 -2.83 3.38
C ILE A 65 -6.83 -4.06 3.79
N ILE A 66 -7.50 -5.22 3.78
CA ILE A 66 -6.89 -6.51 4.10
C ILE A 66 -6.91 -7.37 2.85
N LEU A 67 -5.73 -7.72 2.33
CA LEU A 67 -5.59 -8.71 1.27
C LEU A 67 -5.38 -10.08 1.90
N GLN A 68 -6.41 -10.92 1.80
CA GLN A 68 -6.39 -12.30 2.30
C GLN A 68 -7.08 -13.23 1.29
N HIS A 69 -8.32 -13.68 1.57
CA HIS A 69 -9.03 -14.65 0.72
C HIS A 69 -10.09 -14.02 -0.21
N GLN A 70 -10.46 -12.75 0.02
CA GLN A 70 -11.55 -12.08 -0.70
C GLN A 70 -11.05 -10.89 -1.51
N TYR A 71 -10.29 -11.17 -2.56
CA TYR A 71 -9.88 -10.17 -3.54
C TYR A 71 -9.84 -10.81 -4.92
N TRP A 72 -10.03 -10.00 -5.96
CA TRP A 72 -10.00 -10.43 -7.36
C TRP A 72 -9.33 -9.35 -8.21
N ASN A 73 -8.80 -9.75 -9.37
CA ASN A 73 -8.19 -8.84 -10.35
C ASN A 73 -7.10 -7.93 -9.77
N LEU A 74 -6.29 -8.43 -8.83
CA LEU A 74 -5.13 -7.70 -8.33
C LEU A 74 -4.13 -7.47 -9.47
N LYS A 75 -3.92 -6.21 -9.84
CA LYS A 75 -2.91 -5.78 -10.82
C LYS A 75 -1.93 -4.83 -10.14
N VAL A 76 -0.66 -4.94 -10.49
CA VAL A 76 0.41 -4.10 -9.97
C VAL A 76 1.19 -3.55 -11.15
N GLU A 77 1.12 -2.23 -11.34
CA GLU A 77 1.79 -1.48 -12.41
C GLU A 77 2.87 -0.56 -11.84
#